data_AF-A0A7S0XXW0-F1
#
_entry.id   AF-A0A7S0XXW0-F1
#
_cell.length_a   1.000
_cell.length_b   1.000
_cell.length_c   1.000
_cell.angle_alpha   90.00
_cell.angle_beta   90.00
_cell.angle_gamma   90.00
#
_symmetry.space_group_name_H-M   'P 1'
#
loop_
_entity.id
_entity.type
_entity.pdbx_description
1 polymer ?
#
loop_
_entity_poly.entity_id
_entity_poly.type
_entity_poly.pdbx_seq_one_letter_code
_entity_poly.pdbx_strand_id
1 'polypeptide(L)'
;GIYVRGGEPTFKRCLFYGNVAEIDGGAVVINGGRTRMEGCNFSLNAATTNGGAVSLIKGELQLVDSFLITNYAGAFDGGVHSAGGRVSYKNVVEDGNDIGRHSNTLLQDIQARRQSTLYTSSGFAPQYIYQQPGALELELDQVP
;
A
#
# COMPACT_ATOMS: atom_id res chain seq x y z
N GLY A 1 -4.93 2.11 -8.15
CA GLY A 1 -3.51 1.90 -8.44
C GLY A 1 -3.22 2.08 -9.91
N ILE A 2 -1.94 2.07 -10.29
CA ILE A 2 -1.46 2.19 -11.67
C ILE A 2 -0.72 0.90 -12.05
N TYR A 3 -0.92 0.42 -13.28
CA TYR A 3 -0.16 -0.68 -13.85
C TYR A 3 0.63 -0.21 -15.08
N VAL A 4 1.96 -0.24 -15.01
CA VAL A 4 2.83 0.10 -16.14
C VAL A 4 3.35 -1.19 -16.77
N ARG A 5 2.95 -1.44 -18.03
CA ARG A 5 3.42 -2.61 -18.80
C ARG A 5 4.70 -2.34 -19.61
N GLY A 6 5.01 -1.07 -19.88
CA GLY A 6 6.12 -0.65 -20.71
C GLY A 6 6.06 0.84 -21.08
N GLY A 7 7.01 1.30 -21.89
CA GLY A 7 7.15 2.71 -22.26
C GLY A 7 7.94 3.53 -21.23
N GLU A 8 7.88 4.86 -21.33
CA GLU A 8 8.62 5.77 -20.46
C GLU A 8 7.72 6.81 -19.74
N PRO A 9 6.70 6.37 -18.97
CA PRO A 9 5.78 7.30 -18.33
C PRO A 9 6.47 8.11 -17.23
N THR A 10 6.12 9.39 -17.15
CA THR A 10 6.54 10.28 -16.06
C THR A 10 5.32 10.77 -15.29
N PHE A 11 5.33 10.55 -13.98
CA PHE A 11 4.33 11.07 -13.05
C PHE A 11 4.97 12.20 -12.24
N LYS A 12 4.28 13.34 -12.16
CA LYS A 12 4.79 14.52 -11.45
C LYS A 12 3.78 15.01 -10.43
N ARG A 13 4.24 15.20 -9.18
CA ARG A 13 3.44 15.79 -8.11
C ARG A 13 2.13 15.05 -7.87
N CYS A 14 2.17 13.72 -7.93
CA CYS A 14 1.02 12.86 -7.71
C CYS A 14 0.94 12.42 -6.24
N LEU A 15 -0.28 12.31 -5.72
CA LEU A 15 -0.56 11.70 -4.43
C LEU A 15 -1.14 10.30 -4.64
N PHE A 16 -0.47 9.31 -4.06
CA PHE A 16 -0.93 7.93 -3.96
C PHE A 16 -1.19 7.63 -2.49
N TYR A 17 -2.47 7.69 -2.10
CA TYR A 17 -2.87 7.56 -0.70
C TYR A 17 -3.82 6.40 -0.48
N GLY A 18 -3.57 5.58 0.54
CA GLY A 18 -4.55 4.59 1.00
C GLY A 18 -4.89 3.54 -0.04
N ASN A 19 -3.96 3.21 -0.95
CA ASN A 19 -4.21 2.21 -1.99
C ASN A 19 -3.85 0.82 -1.50
N VAL A 20 -4.74 -0.13 -1.78
CA VAL A 20 -4.64 -1.50 -1.29
C VAL A 20 -4.66 -2.45 -2.48
N ALA A 21 -3.71 -3.38 -2.49
CA ALA A 21 -3.68 -4.51 -3.40
C ALA A 21 -3.61 -5.83 -2.60
N GLU A 22 -4.35 -6.85 -3.05
CA GLU A 22 -3.91 -8.22 -2.84
C GLU A 22 -2.59 -8.38 -3.61
N ILE A 23 -1.65 -9.22 -3.28
CA ILE A 23 -0.42 -9.46 -4.06
C ILE A 23 0.53 -8.23 -4.18
N ASP A 24 0.42 -7.39 -5.20
CA ASP A 24 1.51 -6.50 -5.66
C ASP A 24 1.16 -5.01 -5.65
N GLY A 25 2.08 -4.20 -5.12
CA GLY A 25 2.15 -2.76 -5.41
C GLY A 25 0.88 -2.03 -5.01
N GLY A 26 0.71 -1.73 -3.72
CA GLY A 26 -0.52 -1.16 -3.20
C GLY A 26 -0.98 0.07 -3.99
N ALA A 27 -0.04 0.92 -4.43
CA ALA A 27 -0.30 2.03 -5.35
C ALA A 27 0.06 1.73 -6.81
N VAL A 28 1.25 1.20 -7.08
CA VAL A 28 1.79 1.10 -8.45
C VAL A 28 2.47 -0.24 -8.68
N VAL A 29 2.18 -0.86 -9.83
CA VAL A 29 2.90 -2.04 -10.33
C VAL A 29 3.61 -1.67 -11.63
N ILE A 30 4.90 -2.00 -11.73
CA ILE A 30 5.72 -1.78 -12.91
C ILE A 30 6.24 -3.12 -13.42
N ASN A 31 5.87 -3.47 -14.65
CA ASN A 31 6.22 -4.71 -15.32
C ASN A 31 6.83 -4.43 -16.71
N GLY A 32 7.80 -3.51 -16.75
CA GLY A 32 8.53 -3.13 -17.95
C GLY A 32 8.66 -1.62 -18.13
N GLY A 33 9.54 -1.22 -19.06
CA GLY A 33 9.78 0.19 -19.39
C GLY A 33 10.63 0.94 -18.37
N ARG A 34 10.60 2.27 -18.44
CA ARG A 34 11.31 3.19 -17.53
C ARG A 34 10.34 4.22 -16.96
N THR A 35 9.91 3.99 -15.73
CA THR A 35 8.98 4.88 -15.04
C THR A 35 9.72 5.90 -14.21
N ARG A 36 9.35 7.17 -14.34
CA ARG A 36 9.86 8.26 -13.49
C ARG A 36 8.75 8.84 -12.61
N MET A 37 9.01 8.90 -11.32
CA MET A 37 8.13 9.47 -10.29
C MET A 37 8.86 10.68 -9.69
N GLU A 38 8.32 11.88 -9.90
CA GLU A 38 8.97 13.15 -9.50
C GLU A 38 8.05 13.98 -8.62
N GLY A 39 8.49 14.34 -7.41
CA GLY A 39 7.65 15.11 -6.49
C GLY A 39 6.43 14.34 -5.97
N CYS A 40 6.45 12.99 -6.04
CA CYS A 40 5.29 12.18 -5.70
C CYS A 40 5.27 11.82 -4.22
N ASN A 41 4.07 11.65 -3.67
CA ASN A 41 3.88 11.17 -2.30
C ASN A 41 3.10 9.85 -2.32
N PHE A 42 3.70 8.80 -1.77
CA PHE A 42 3.10 7.50 -1.52
C PHE A 42 2.91 7.35 -0.02
N SER A 43 1.66 7.42 0.44
CA SER A 43 1.32 7.35 1.85
C SER A 43 0.26 6.31 2.15
N LEU A 44 0.45 5.50 3.20
CA LEU A 44 -0.56 4.53 3.66
C LEU A 44 -1.03 3.58 2.56
N ASN A 45 -0.14 3.21 1.63
CA ASN A 45 -0.45 2.17 0.66
C ASN A 45 -0.05 0.80 1.21
N ALA A 46 -0.80 -0.23 0.84
CA ALA A 46 -0.57 -1.58 1.34
C ALA A 46 -0.73 -2.65 0.25
N ALA A 47 0.10 -3.69 0.33
CA ALA A 47 0.02 -4.90 -0.48
C ALA A 47 0.14 -6.14 0.40
N THR A 48 -0.55 -7.24 0.09
CA THR A 48 -0.41 -8.47 0.90
C THR A 48 0.94 -9.16 0.72
N THR A 49 1.65 -8.90 -0.39
CA THR A 49 2.89 -9.64 -0.70
C THR A 49 4.04 -8.69 -0.97
N ASN A 50 4.03 -7.94 -2.07
CA ASN A 50 5.20 -7.20 -2.54
C ASN A 50 4.93 -5.70 -2.62
N GLY A 51 5.80 -4.88 -2.04
CA GLY A 51 5.86 -3.45 -2.28
C GLY A 51 4.59 -2.74 -1.84
N GLY A 52 4.54 -2.29 -0.59
CA GLY A 52 3.33 -1.66 -0.06
C GLY A 52 2.91 -0.42 -0.85
N ALA A 53 3.86 0.37 -1.35
CA ALA A 53 3.60 1.40 -2.34
C ALA A 53 3.80 0.89 -3.78
N VAL A 54 4.99 0.40 -4.09
CA VAL A 54 5.38 0.07 -5.47
C VAL A 54 5.96 -1.33 -5.58
N SER A 55 5.44 -2.14 -6.49
CA SER A 55 6.05 -3.42 -6.90
C SER A 55 6.65 -3.28 -8.30
N LEU A 56 7.98 -3.44 -8.39
CA LEU A 56 8.74 -3.43 -9.63
C LEU A 56 9.12 -4.87 -10.01
N ILE A 57 8.35 -5.44 -10.93
CA ILE A 57 8.57 -6.79 -11.45
C ILE A 57 9.74 -6.78 -12.44
N LYS A 58 9.71 -5.86 -13.41
CA LYS A 58 10.73 -5.67 -14.47
C LYS A 58 10.82 -4.21 -14.89
N GLY A 59 11.96 -3.82 -15.46
CA GLY A 59 12.18 -2.47 -15.98
C GLY A 59 12.93 -1.57 -15.00
N GLU A 60 12.72 -0.27 -15.12
CA GLU A 60 13.40 0.75 -14.32
C GLU A 60 12.39 1.67 -13.61
N LEU A 61 12.64 1.95 -12.33
CA LEU A 61 11.95 2.97 -11.55
C LEU A 61 12.95 4.03 -11.09
N GLN A 62 12.65 5.29 -11.38
CA GLN A 62 13.36 6.43 -10.82
C GLN A 62 12.42 7.21 -9.90
N LEU A 63 12.77 7.27 -8.62
CA LEU A 63 12.11 8.13 -7.64
C LEU A 63 12.97 9.37 -7.41
N VAL A 64 12.39 10.54 -7.64
CA VAL A 64 13.08 11.83 -7.54
C VAL A 64 12.25 12.78 -6.69
N ASP A 65 12.85 13.40 -5.69
CA ASP A 65 12.23 14.41 -4.83
C ASP A 65 10.86 13.93 -4.27
N SER A 66 10.80 12.66 -3.86
CA SER A 66 9.54 11.97 -3.55
C SER A 66 9.53 11.41 -2.12
N PHE A 67 8.34 11.04 -1.66
CA PHE A 67 8.09 10.55 -0.31
C PHE A 67 7.42 9.18 -0.36
N LEU A 68 7.98 8.22 0.37
CA LEU A 68 7.39 6.90 0.66
C LEU A 68 7.19 6.82 2.17
N ILE A 69 5.97 7.10 2.61
CA ILE A 69 5.65 7.26 4.03
C ILE A 69 4.62 6.21 4.47
N THR A 70 4.97 5.42 5.46
CA THR A 70 4.02 4.54 6.15
C THR A 70 3.28 3.61 5.18
N ASN A 71 4.03 2.96 4.28
CA ASN A 71 3.51 1.97 3.36
C ASN A 71 3.85 0.55 3.84
N TYR A 72 3.03 -0.44 3.48
CA TYR A 72 3.07 -1.75 4.12
C TYR A 72 2.98 -2.92 3.15
N ALA A 73 3.87 -3.89 3.30
CA ALA A 73 3.80 -5.14 2.56
C ALA A 73 3.73 -6.33 3.51
N GLY A 74 2.95 -7.35 3.15
CA GLY A 74 2.88 -8.55 3.97
C GLY A 74 4.14 -9.43 3.92
N ALA A 75 4.89 -9.41 2.81
CA ALA A 75 6.06 -10.27 2.64
C ALA A 75 7.34 -9.52 2.29
N PHE A 76 7.29 -8.50 1.43
CA PHE A 76 8.50 -7.85 0.92
C PHE A 76 8.33 -6.34 0.75
N ASP A 77 9.17 -5.59 1.46
CA ASP A 77 9.32 -4.13 1.50
C ASP A 77 8.00 -3.31 1.57
N GLY A 78 7.80 -2.60 2.68
CA GLY A 78 6.64 -1.71 2.83
C GLY A 78 6.60 -0.59 1.80
N GLY A 79 7.75 -0.09 1.34
CA GLY A 79 7.84 0.99 0.36
C GLY A 79 7.85 0.45 -1.06
N VAL A 80 9.03 0.06 -1.53
CA VAL A 80 9.27 -0.34 -2.92
C VAL A 80 9.92 -1.71 -2.95
N HIS A 81 9.23 -2.69 -3.49
CA HIS A 81 9.82 -3.99 -3.77
C HIS A 81 10.31 -4.07 -5.22
N SER A 82 11.54 -4.51 -5.44
CA SER A 82 12.04 -4.85 -6.78
C SER A 82 12.35 -6.34 -6.89
N ALA A 83 11.55 -7.06 -7.69
CA ALA A 83 11.72 -8.50 -7.93
C ALA A 83 12.75 -8.79 -9.03
N GLY A 84 12.91 -7.89 -10.00
CA GLY A 84 13.82 -8.09 -11.13
C GLY A 84 14.12 -6.83 -11.94
N GLY A 85 13.69 -5.65 -11.47
CA GLY A 85 14.00 -4.37 -12.09
C GLY A 85 15.09 -3.61 -11.34
N ARG A 86 15.39 -2.39 -11.84
CA ARG A 86 16.31 -1.46 -11.19
C ARG A 86 15.55 -0.28 -10.61
N VAL A 87 15.72 -0.05 -9.31
CA VAL A 87 15.23 1.14 -8.63
C VAL A 87 16.39 2.10 -8.41
N SER A 88 16.14 3.40 -8.59
CA SER A 88 17.06 4.46 -8.19
C SER A 88 16.32 5.55 -7.45
N TYR A 89 16.98 6.09 -6.43
CA TYR A 89 16.46 7.10 -5.53
C TYR A 89 17.31 8.35 -5.62
N LYS A 90 16.66 9.50 -5.75
CA LYS A 90 17.31 10.81 -5.64
C LYS A 90 16.44 11.70 -4.78
N ASN A 91 16.97 12.13 -3.63
CA ASN A 91 16.24 12.99 -2.68
C ASN A 91 14.88 12.37 -2.29
N VAL A 92 14.90 11.10 -1.88
CA VAL A 92 13.69 10.39 -1.48
C VAL A 92 13.69 10.24 0.03
N VAL A 93 12.55 10.51 0.64
CA VAL A 93 12.32 10.20 2.06
C VAL A 93 11.57 8.89 2.14
N GLU A 94 12.15 7.92 2.85
CA GLU A 94 11.50 6.66 3.21
C GLU A 94 11.32 6.65 4.73
N ASP A 95 10.08 6.72 5.20
CA ASP A 95 9.78 6.80 6.63
C ASP A 95 8.59 5.90 7.01
N GLY A 96 8.73 5.12 8.08
CA GLY A 96 7.69 4.25 8.60
C GLY A 96 7.17 3.15 7.65
N ASN A 97 7.86 2.85 6.56
CA ASN A 97 7.49 1.74 5.68
C ASN A 97 7.87 0.41 6.33
N ASP A 98 6.95 -0.56 6.36
CA ASP A 98 7.13 -1.78 7.17
C ASP A 98 6.71 -3.07 6.45
N ILE A 99 7.35 -4.17 6.84
CA ILE A 99 7.00 -5.54 6.44
C ILE A 99 6.33 -6.26 7.61
N GLY A 100 5.24 -6.99 7.37
CA GLY A 100 4.72 -7.95 8.34
C GLY A 100 3.20 -7.93 8.56
N ARG A 101 2.77 -8.77 9.51
CA ARG A 101 1.37 -9.20 9.76
C ARG A 101 0.36 -8.06 9.98
N HIS A 102 0.81 -6.86 10.33
CA HIS A 102 -0.05 -5.68 10.43
C HIS A 102 -0.59 -5.20 9.08
N SER A 103 0.00 -5.66 7.97
CA SER A 103 -0.60 -5.50 6.65
C SER A 103 -2.03 -6.04 6.65
N ASN A 104 -2.35 -7.21 7.21
CA ASN A 104 -3.73 -7.70 7.18
C ASN A 104 -4.73 -6.82 7.95
N THR A 105 -4.38 -6.33 9.14
CA THR A 105 -5.26 -5.44 9.92
C THR A 105 -5.35 -4.05 9.29
N LEU A 106 -4.25 -3.50 8.78
CA LEU A 106 -4.26 -2.23 8.07
C LEU A 106 -4.96 -2.33 6.71
N LEU A 107 -4.80 -3.44 5.98
CA LEU A 107 -5.52 -3.73 4.74
C LEU A 107 -7.02 -3.79 5.04
N GLN A 108 -7.42 -4.50 6.10
CA GLN A 108 -8.80 -4.52 6.59
C GLN A 108 -9.28 -3.12 6.97
N ASP A 109 -8.48 -2.33 7.68
CA ASP A 109 -8.85 -0.96 8.10
C ASP A 109 -8.94 0.01 6.92
N ILE A 110 -8.01 -0.04 5.96
CA ILE A 110 -8.04 0.79 4.75
C ILE A 110 -9.21 0.36 3.85
N GLN A 111 -9.45 -0.95 3.70
CA GLN A 111 -10.62 -1.47 2.98
C GLN A 111 -11.93 -1.06 3.66
N ALA A 112 -12.01 -1.15 5.00
CA ALA A 112 -13.18 -0.73 5.77
C ALA A 112 -13.41 0.79 5.67
N ARG A 113 -12.35 1.61 5.71
CA ARG A 113 -12.44 3.07 5.48
C ARG A 113 -12.89 3.42 4.05
N ARG A 114 -12.47 2.65 3.04
CA ARG A 114 -12.95 2.81 1.66
C ARG A 114 -14.42 2.44 1.54
N GLN A 115 -14.84 1.32 2.13
CA GLN A 115 -16.23 0.90 2.13
C GLN A 115 -17.13 1.89 2.88
N SER A 116 -16.71 2.38 4.05
CA SER A 116 -17.50 3.38 4.81
C SER A 116 -17.65 4.71 4.09
N THR A 117 -16.61 5.17 3.37
CA THR A 117 -16.68 6.38 2.51
C THR A 117 -17.58 6.17 1.29
N LEU A 118 -17.64 4.95 0.75
CA LEU A 118 -18.60 4.58 -0.31
C LEU A 118 -20.04 4.52 0.23
N TYR A 119 -20.25 4.12 1.49
CA TYR A 119 -21.57 4.10 2.11
C TYR A 119 -22.12 5.50 2.46
N THR A 120 -21.25 6.42 2.88
CA THR A 120 -21.68 7.81 3.16
C THR A 120 -21.92 8.64 1.90
N SER A 121 -21.33 8.25 0.76
CA SER A 121 -21.50 8.94 -0.53
C SER A 121 -22.60 8.35 -1.41
N SER A 122 -22.98 7.08 -1.24
CA SER A 122 -23.98 6.41 -2.10
C SER A 122 -25.30 6.03 -1.42
N GLY A 123 -25.42 6.15 -0.09
CA GLY A 123 -26.70 5.89 0.61
C GLY A 123 -27.21 4.45 0.52
N PHE A 124 -26.41 3.48 0.06
CA PHE A 124 -26.81 2.09 -0.09
C PHE A 124 -25.84 1.15 0.63
N ALA A 125 -26.27 0.58 1.76
CA ALA A 125 -25.56 -0.48 2.47
C ALA A 125 -26.08 -1.87 2.04
N PRO A 126 -25.30 -2.73 1.35
CA PRO A 126 -25.51 -4.16 1.41
C PRO A 126 -24.80 -4.72 2.65
N GLN A 127 -25.60 -5.36 3.49
CA GLN A 127 -25.10 -6.15 4.60
C GLN A 127 -24.39 -7.40 4.09
N TYR A 128 -23.12 -7.63 4.47
CA TYR A 128 -22.59 -8.98 4.70
C TYR A 128 -21.35 -8.94 5.61
N ILE A 129 -21.60 -9.27 6.88
CA ILE A 129 -20.86 -10.16 7.80
C ILE A 129 -19.38 -10.44 7.46
N TYR A 130 -18.47 -9.88 8.28
CA TYR A 130 -17.26 -10.58 8.71
C TYR A 130 -17.24 -10.58 10.24
N GLN A 131 -17.46 -11.76 10.83
CA GLN A 131 -17.28 -12.01 12.25
C GLN A 131 -15.80 -11.79 12.62
N GLN A 132 -15.57 -10.99 13.66
CA GLN A 132 -14.23 -10.82 14.25
C GLN A 132 -13.72 -12.17 14.79
N PRO A 133 -12.46 -12.57 14.52
CA PRO A 133 -11.86 -13.67 15.26
C PRO A 133 -11.47 -13.17 16.67
N GLY A 134 -11.95 -13.89 17.68
CA GLY A 134 -11.91 -13.49 19.08
C GLY A 134 -10.51 -13.29 19.66
N ALA A 135 -10.41 -12.29 20.54
CA ALA A 135 -9.33 -12.19 21.51
C ALA A 135 -9.73 -13.00 22.76
N LEU A 136 -8.88 -13.97 23.13
CA LEU A 136 -8.95 -14.69 24.40
C LEU A 136 -8.48 -13.79 25.57
N GLU A 137 -9.28 -13.82 26.63
CA GLU A 137 -9.03 -13.75 28.09
C GLU A 137 -7.82 -13.02 28.69
N LEU A 138 -8.09 -12.22 29.74
CA LEU A 138 -7.54 -12.41 31.10
C LEU A 138 -8.42 -11.71 32.15
N GLU A 139 -8.79 -12.48 33.18
CA GLU A 139 -9.59 -12.12 34.37
C GLU A 139 -8.97 -10.99 35.21
N LEU A 140 -9.84 -10.29 35.98
CA LEU A 140 -9.53 -9.88 37.35
C LEU A 140 -10.85 -9.66 38.11
N ASP A 141 -10.94 -10.35 39.25
CA ASP A 141 -11.94 -10.27 40.32
C ASP A 141 -12.56 -8.87 40.54
N GLN A 142 -13.82 -8.84 41.02
CA GLN A 142 -14.14 -8.43 42.40
C GLN A 142 -15.64 -8.67 42.71
N VAL A 143 -15.84 -9.41 43.80
CA VAL A 143 -17.06 -9.72 44.58
C VAL A 143 -17.52 -8.43 45.30
N PRO A 144 -18.83 -8.19 45.57
CA PRO A 144 -19.54 -8.82 46.70
C PRO A 144 -20.68 -9.77 46.31
#